data_AF-A0A6C0I2B2-F1
#
_entry.id   AF-A0A6C0I2B2-F1
#
_cell.length_a   1.000
_cell.length_b   1.000
_cell.length_c   1.000
_cell.angle_alpha   90.00
_cell.angle_beta   90.00
_cell.angle_gamma   90.00
#
_symmetry.space_group_name_H-M   'P 1'
#
loop_
_entity.id
_entity.type
_entity.pdbx_description
1 polymer ?
#
loop_
_entity_poly.entity_id
_entity_poly.type
_entity_poly.pdbx_seq_one_letter_code
_entity_poly.pdbx_strand_id
1 'polypeptide(L)'
;MTVKNNAAISRVINQGGFGCIFYPSLPCKKETKRNSNTSSSSSEYVSKLVKKNFSSKNEIRIGKIIQGIPFYSLYYVPVIQSCTASLAKVSEREIKKCSIISGKSSSTETATTATNANIIESKDDSNKFILLKMKYVENVKFTKYLLSSTNKKHILNTLFDTYSYFLFSLEQLMKNGIVHYDFKWDNAVIDIKTGLPVILDFGISIPINLLIDQEQQQKQNQQKDDADAASVVYDIYRDYFYIYFPEYSLWSIEIHLINYVLNKHSRITPESLKQTIDTYVDSNGAFTILSPEFIERYKKLCYSTLERFIDQSRKYVISECLKYWNTWDNYALSISYLQVIKFISTSGFTSNQFLISFSEILMDNIHPDPARRSDYATTRYKYKSIFYQDVNIENYELLIDNFDFDDFRSNSVKESKRNEDMFSQMSQQGGHTSQGGHTSPL
;
A
#
# COMPACT_ATOMS: atom_id res chain seq x y z
N MET A 1 -21.94 -35.19 32.54
CA MET A 1 -21.91 -33.77 32.15
C MET A 1 -21.24 -33.66 30.79
N THR A 2 -22.03 -33.52 29.73
CA THR A 2 -21.54 -33.30 28.36
C THR A 2 -21.16 -31.83 28.25
N VAL A 3 -19.86 -31.54 28.20
CA VAL A 3 -19.35 -30.20 27.90
C VAL A 3 -19.78 -29.87 26.47
N LYS A 4 -20.80 -29.01 26.32
CA LYS A 4 -21.10 -28.39 25.03
C LYS A 4 -19.91 -27.53 24.65
N ASN A 5 -19.08 -28.01 23.71
CA ASN A 5 -18.13 -27.18 22.99
C ASN A 5 -18.92 -26.12 22.22
N ASN A 6 -19.07 -24.93 22.81
CA ASN A 6 -19.58 -23.78 22.09
C ASN A 6 -18.58 -23.43 20.98
N ALA A 7 -18.98 -23.59 19.72
CA ALA A 7 -18.18 -23.14 18.59
C ALA A 7 -17.82 -21.66 18.78
N ALA A 8 -16.54 -21.31 18.62
CA ALA A 8 -16.08 -19.94 18.77
C ALA A 8 -16.81 -19.03 17.77
N ILE A 9 -17.46 -17.98 18.28
CA ILE A 9 -18.22 -17.02 17.47
C ILE A 9 -17.22 -16.09 16.78
N SER A 10 -17.19 -16.10 15.45
CA SER A 10 -16.40 -15.15 14.65
C SER A 10 -16.88 -13.71 14.86
N ARG A 11 -15.95 -12.80 15.12
CA ARG A 11 -16.20 -11.37 15.33
C ARG A 11 -15.40 -10.54 14.34
N VAL A 12 -15.93 -9.37 13.97
CA VAL A 12 -15.15 -8.38 13.21
C VAL A 12 -14.08 -7.83 14.14
N ILE A 13 -12.82 -7.98 13.75
CA ILE A 13 -11.66 -7.47 14.50
C ILE A 13 -11.03 -6.25 13.85
N ASN A 14 -11.24 -6.06 12.56
CA ASN A 14 -10.77 -4.90 11.82
C ASN A 14 -11.61 -4.70 10.55
N GLN A 15 -11.57 -3.49 10.00
CA GLN A 15 -12.24 -3.11 8.77
C GLN A 15 -11.40 -2.06 8.05
N GLY A 16 -11.17 -2.27 6.75
CA GLY A 16 -10.52 -1.30 5.86
C GLY A 16 -11.45 -0.89 4.73
N GLY A 17 -10.94 -0.10 3.78
CA GLY A 17 -11.71 0.39 2.63
C GLY A 17 -12.30 -0.74 1.74
N PHE A 18 -11.65 -1.91 1.70
CA PHE A 18 -12.03 -3.01 0.82
C PHE A 18 -12.78 -4.17 1.50
N GLY A 19 -12.89 -4.17 2.84
CA GLY A 19 -13.60 -5.24 3.52
C GLY A 19 -13.35 -5.37 5.02
N CYS A 20 -13.85 -6.48 5.57
CA CYS A 20 -13.90 -6.72 7.00
C CYS A 20 -13.13 -8.00 7.36
N ILE A 21 -12.32 -7.93 8.41
CA ILE A 21 -11.52 -9.04 8.91
C ILE A 21 -12.24 -9.67 10.09
N PHE A 22 -12.49 -10.97 9.99
CA PHE A 22 -13.14 -11.78 11.01
C PHE A 22 -12.15 -12.73 11.68
N TYR A 23 -12.25 -12.84 12.99
CA TYR A 23 -11.53 -13.80 13.81
C TYR A 23 -12.45 -14.46 14.85
N PRO A 24 -12.38 -15.79 15.06
CA PRO A 24 -11.76 -16.79 14.19
C PRO A 24 -12.28 -16.75 12.74
N SER A 25 -11.54 -17.32 11.80
CA SER A 25 -11.89 -17.35 10.37
C SER A 25 -13.33 -17.84 10.10
N LEU A 26 -14.03 -17.20 9.16
CA LEU A 26 -15.38 -17.60 8.75
C LEU A 26 -15.35 -18.90 7.93
N PRO A 27 -16.31 -19.83 8.14
CA PRO A 27 -16.36 -21.07 7.40
C PRO A 27 -16.77 -20.86 5.95
N CYS A 28 -16.15 -21.63 5.04
CA CYS A 28 -16.52 -21.62 3.63
C CYS A 28 -17.86 -22.32 3.38
N LYS A 29 -18.62 -21.92 2.35
CA LYS A 29 -19.90 -22.57 1.99
C LYS A 29 -19.82 -24.11 1.85
N LYS A 30 -18.70 -24.62 1.34
CA LYS A 30 -18.47 -26.06 1.09
C LYS A 30 -17.89 -26.81 2.28
N GLU A 31 -17.61 -26.15 3.41
CA GLU A 31 -17.22 -26.83 4.65
C GLU A 31 -18.47 -27.35 5.38
N THR A 32 -19.12 -28.33 4.76
CA THR A 32 -20.19 -29.12 5.37
C THR A 32 -19.58 -30.35 6.06
N LYS A 33 -19.50 -30.28 7.39
CA LYS A 33 -19.59 -31.41 8.34
C LYS A 33 -18.75 -32.67 8.07
N ARG A 34 -17.50 -32.59 7.62
CA ARG A 34 -16.62 -33.79 7.59
C ARG A 34 -15.38 -33.78 8.48
N ASN A 35 -15.04 -32.70 9.19
CA ASN A 35 -13.95 -32.71 10.18
C ASN A 35 -14.25 -31.80 11.38
N SER A 36 -15.40 -31.96 12.04
CA SER A 36 -15.75 -31.20 13.25
C SER A 36 -15.14 -31.75 14.55
N ASN A 37 -14.03 -32.51 14.45
CA ASN A 37 -13.23 -32.92 15.61
C ASN A 37 -11.91 -32.14 15.75
N THR A 38 -11.63 -31.16 14.87
CA THR A 38 -10.52 -30.22 15.03
C THR A 38 -11.02 -28.85 15.48
N SER A 39 -11.51 -28.80 16.71
CA SER A 39 -11.83 -27.57 17.45
C SER A 39 -10.60 -26.69 17.75
N SER A 40 -9.42 -27.03 17.20
CA SER A 40 -8.14 -26.34 17.39
C SER A 40 -7.63 -25.56 16.17
N SER A 41 -8.25 -25.66 14.98
CA SER A 41 -7.70 -25.04 13.74
C SER A 41 -8.32 -23.70 13.32
N SER A 42 -9.41 -23.25 13.95
CA SER A 42 -10.06 -21.99 13.56
C SER A 42 -9.35 -20.74 14.10
N SER A 43 -8.61 -20.85 15.21
CA SER A 43 -7.87 -19.74 15.85
C SER A 43 -6.53 -19.41 15.17
N GLU A 44 -6.07 -20.23 14.22
CA GLU A 44 -4.83 -19.94 13.49
C GLU A 44 -5.05 -18.94 12.35
N TYR A 45 -6.30 -18.75 11.92
CA TYR A 45 -6.61 -18.01 10.70
C TYR A 45 -7.63 -16.90 10.93
N VAL A 46 -7.53 -15.89 10.09
CA VAL A 46 -8.56 -14.88 9.88
C VAL A 46 -9.21 -15.06 8.52
N SER A 47 -10.36 -14.44 8.32
CA SER A 47 -10.95 -14.28 7.00
C SER A 47 -11.26 -12.83 6.71
N LYS A 48 -10.78 -12.30 5.58
CA LYS A 48 -11.13 -10.98 5.03
C LYS A 48 -12.31 -11.20 4.07
N LEU A 49 -13.48 -10.68 4.43
CA LEU A 49 -14.64 -10.64 3.54
C LEU A 49 -14.53 -9.39 2.66
N VAL A 50 -14.53 -9.59 1.34
CA VAL A 50 -14.39 -8.51 0.37
C VAL A 50 -15.36 -8.68 -0.79
N LYS A 51 -15.63 -7.61 -1.54
CA LYS A 51 -16.37 -7.68 -2.81
C LYS A 51 -15.53 -8.44 -3.85
N LYS A 52 -16.19 -9.28 -4.64
CA LYS A 52 -15.58 -10.01 -5.75
C LYS A 52 -15.37 -9.05 -6.93
N ASN A 53 -14.15 -8.59 -7.13
CA ASN A 53 -13.76 -7.60 -8.13
C ASN A 53 -12.31 -7.86 -8.60
N PHE A 54 -11.72 -6.93 -9.34
CA PHE A 54 -10.32 -7.01 -9.76
C PHE A 54 -9.37 -7.16 -8.56
N SER A 55 -9.46 -6.24 -7.58
CA SER A 55 -8.55 -6.23 -6.42
C SER A 55 -8.57 -7.54 -5.63
N SER A 56 -9.74 -8.12 -5.36
CA SER A 56 -9.79 -9.41 -4.64
C SER A 56 -9.24 -10.59 -5.44
N LYS A 57 -9.40 -10.59 -6.78
CA LYS A 57 -8.73 -11.57 -7.65
C LYS A 57 -7.22 -11.37 -7.67
N ASN A 58 -6.78 -10.12 -7.69
CA ASN A 58 -5.37 -9.74 -7.69
C ASN A 58 -4.70 -10.13 -6.36
N GLU A 59 -5.32 -9.86 -5.21
CA GLU A 59 -4.82 -10.23 -3.89
C GLU A 59 -4.61 -11.76 -3.76
N ILE A 60 -5.53 -12.56 -4.33
CA ILE A 60 -5.38 -14.03 -4.41
C ILE A 60 -4.20 -14.42 -5.30
N ARG A 61 -4.03 -13.77 -6.45
CA ARG A 61 -2.92 -14.05 -7.38
C ARG A 61 -1.58 -13.72 -6.72
N ILE A 62 -1.43 -12.53 -6.17
CA ILE A 62 -0.22 -12.10 -5.46
C ILE A 62 0.06 -13.01 -4.28
N GLY A 63 -0.97 -13.38 -3.52
CA GLY A 63 -0.82 -14.31 -2.40
C GLY A 63 -0.25 -15.67 -2.79
N LYS A 64 -0.55 -16.18 -4.00
CA LYS A 64 0.07 -17.41 -4.52
C LYS A 64 1.54 -17.23 -4.87
N ILE A 65 1.92 -16.08 -5.44
CA ILE A 65 3.32 -15.79 -5.77
C ILE A 65 4.14 -15.66 -4.47
N ILE A 66 3.63 -14.93 -3.48
CA ILE A 66 4.30 -14.73 -2.18
C ILE A 66 4.49 -16.06 -1.44
N GLN A 67 3.53 -16.98 -1.50
CA GLN A 67 3.66 -18.31 -0.89
C GLN A 67 4.82 -19.14 -1.48
N GLY A 68 5.31 -18.79 -2.68
CA GLY A 68 6.50 -19.39 -3.28
C GLY A 68 7.83 -18.84 -2.73
N ILE A 69 7.81 -17.72 -2.00
CA ILE A 69 9.01 -17.12 -1.41
C ILE A 69 9.43 -17.94 -0.17
N PRO A 70 10.71 -18.35 -0.05
CA PRO A 70 11.18 -19.07 1.13
C PRO A 70 10.90 -18.30 2.41
N PHE A 71 10.35 -18.99 3.41
CA PHE A 71 10.02 -18.42 4.72
C PHE A 71 9.09 -17.19 4.67
N TYR A 72 8.24 -17.08 3.62
CA TYR A 72 7.37 -15.91 3.42
C TYR A 72 6.58 -15.50 4.67
N SER A 73 6.19 -16.46 5.52
CA SER A 73 5.39 -16.21 6.72
C SER A 73 6.11 -15.42 7.82
N LEU A 74 7.44 -15.25 7.71
CA LEU A 74 8.19 -14.34 8.57
C LEU A 74 8.03 -12.88 8.12
N TYR A 75 7.81 -12.64 6.84
CA TYR A 75 7.88 -11.32 6.21
C TYR A 75 6.51 -10.79 5.76
N TYR A 76 5.55 -11.66 5.45
CA TYR A 76 4.29 -11.30 4.82
C TYR A 76 3.08 -12.06 5.39
N VAL A 77 1.91 -11.44 5.30
CA VAL A 77 0.60 -12.11 5.52
C VAL A 77 -0.19 -12.14 4.21
N PRO A 78 0.13 -13.07 3.28
CA PRO A 78 -0.60 -13.21 2.03
C PRO A 78 -1.93 -13.94 2.22
N VAL A 79 -2.79 -13.82 1.21
CA VAL A 79 -3.94 -14.71 1.05
C VAL A 79 -3.48 -16.12 0.73
N ILE A 80 -3.80 -17.07 1.60
CA ILE A 80 -3.43 -18.49 1.45
C ILE A 80 -4.53 -19.33 0.78
N GLN A 81 -5.79 -18.91 0.93
CA GLN A 81 -6.94 -19.60 0.38
C GLN A 81 -8.09 -18.62 0.15
N SER A 82 -8.99 -18.91 -0.78
CA SER A 82 -10.23 -18.16 -0.95
C SER A 82 -11.44 -19.07 -1.19
N CYS A 83 -12.62 -18.58 -0.84
CA CYS A 83 -13.88 -19.30 -1.05
C CYS A 83 -15.10 -18.37 -1.07
N THR A 84 -16.22 -18.87 -1.59
CA THR A 84 -17.51 -18.16 -1.54
C THR A 84 -17.98 -17.97 -0.09
N ALA A 85 -18.40 -16.75 0.25
CA ALA A 85 -18.83 -16.39 1.58
C ALA A 85 -20.15 -17.09 1.99
N SER A 86 -20.24 -17.52 3.24
CA SER A 86 -21.47 -18.05 3.86
C SER A 86 -21.86 -17.22 5.07
N LEU A 87 -22.50 -16.07 4.85
CA LEU A 87 -22.87 -15.13 5.92
C LEU A 87 -23.96 -15.65 6.86
N ALA A 88 -24.71 -16.69 6.48
CA ALA A 88 -25.79 -17.29 7.27
C ALA A 88 -25.36 -17.81 8.66
N LYS A 89 -24.05 -17.98 8.91
CA LYS A 89 -23.50 -18.48 10.19
C LYS A 89 -22.89 -17.38 11.07
N VAL A 90 -22.93 -16.12 10.63
CA VAL A 90 -22.37 -14.97 11.35
C VAL A 90 -23.50 -14.24 12.05
N SER A 91 -23.29 -13.82 13.30
CA SER A 91 -24.31 -13.06 14.01
C SER A 91 -24.62 -11.75 13.25
N GLU A 92 -25.90 -11.41 13.14
CA GLU A 92 -26.36 -10.22 12.42
C GLU A 92 -25.71 -8.93 12.94
N ARG A 93 -25.39 -8.88 14.25
CA ARG A 93 -24.66 -7.78 14.88
C ARG A 93 -23.27 -7.57 14.29
N GLU A 94 -22.53 -8.65 14.04
CA GLU A 94 -21.18 -8.58 13.46
C GLU A 94 -21.23 -8.27 11.96
N ILE A 95 -22.26 -8.76 11.25
CA ILE A 95 -22.51 -8.39 9.84
C ILE A 95 -22.78 -6.89 9.72
N LYS A 96 -23.59 -6.31 10.62
CA LYS A 96 -23.92 -4.87 10.61
C LYS A 96 -22.71 -3.97 10.85
N LYS A 97 -21.67 -4.45 11.54
CA LYS A 97 -20.41 -3.70 11.68
C LYS A 97 -19.66 -3.57 10.36
N CYS A 98 -19.91 -4.47 9.40
CA CYS A 98 -19.22 -4.48 8.13
C CYS A 98 -19.88 -3.53 7.12
N SER A 99 -19.23 -2.41 6.80
CA SER A 99 -19.82 -1.38 5.91
C SER A 99 -20.09 -1.90 4.50
N ILE A 100 -19.25 -2.81 3.99
CA ILE A 100 -19.38 -3.35 2.63
C ILE A 100 -20.64 -4.20 2.44
N ILE A 101 -21.24 -4.71 3.54
CA ILE A 101 -22.49 -5.49 3.53
C ILE A 101 -23.69 -4.59 3.84
N SER A 102 -23.55 -3.66 4.78
CA SER A 102 -24.68 -2.86 5.29
C SER A 102 -25.17 -1.75 4.34
N GLY A 103 -24.64 -1.65 3.12
CA GLY A 103 -25.12 -0.71 2.09
C GLY A 103 -24.91 0.77 2.43
N LYS A 104 -24.20 1.09 3.53
CA LYS A 104 -23.76 2.45 3.82
C LYS A 104 -22.57 2.78 2.93
N SER A 105 -22.85 3.06 1.67
CA SER A 105 -22.02 3.99 0.91
C SER A 105 -21.98 5.29 1.71
N SER A 106 -20.79 5.83 1.93
CA SER A 106 -20.60 7.17 2.48
C SER A 106 -21.10 8.20 1.47
N SER A 107 -22.42 8.30 1.31
CA SER A 107 -23.09 9.43 0.68
C SER A 107 -23.58 10.31 1.82
N THR A 108 -22.88 11.41 2.07
CA THR A 108 -23.49 12.60 2.66
C THR A 108 -24.49 13.14 1.67
N GLU A 109 -25.67 12.54 1.64
CA GLU A 109 -26.87 13.20 1.12
C GLU A 109 -27.81 13.42 2.29
N THR A 110 -28.06 14.71 2.52
CA THR A 110 -28.96 15.29 3.48
C THR A 110 -30.28 14.52 3.57
N ALA A 111 -30.61 14.15 4.80
CA ALA A 111 -31.88 13.56 5.18
C ALA A 111 -33.06 14.40 4.69
N THR A 112 -33.90 13.83 3.83
CA THR A 112 -35.33 14.17 3.81
C THR A 112 -36.17 12.90 3.72
N THR A 113 -36.93 12.70 4.80
CA THR A 113 -38.21 11.97 4.89
C THR A 113 -38.30 10.52 4.41
N ALA A 114 -38.33 9.66 5.41
CA ALA A 114 -38.85 8.30 5.44
C ALA A 114 -40.01 8.01 4.47
N THR A 115 -39.83 6.96 3.66
CA THR A 115 -40.91 6.03 3.32
C THR A 115 -40.38 4.60 3.38
N ASN A 116 -41.13 3.75 4.07
CA ASN A 116 -40.84 2.34 4.29
C ASN A 116 -40.69 1.59 2.96
N ALA A 117 -39.47 1.24 2.59
CA ALA A 117 -39.21 0.30 1.50
C ALA A 117 -38.88 -1.08 2.08
N ASN A 118 -39.76 -2.03 1.80
CA ASN A 118 -39.62 -3.44 2.09
C ASN A 118 -38.22 -3.95 1.74
N ILE A 119 -37.56 -4.59 2.72
CA ILE A 119 -36.35 -5.38 2.51
C ILE A 119 -36.78 -6.62 1.73
N ILE A 120 -36.75 -6.53 0.40
CA ILE A 120 -36.75 -7.71 -0.46
C ILE A 120 -35.33 -8.26 -0.38
N GLU A 121 -35.12 -9.20 0.55
CA GLU A 121 -33.94 -10.06 0.58
C GLU A 121 -33.89 -10.86 -0.73
N SER A 122 -33.15 -10.37 -1.72
CA SER A 122 -32.83 -11.16 -2.91
C SER A 122 -31.90 -12.32 -2.50
N LYS A 123 -32.44 -13.54 -2.54
CA LYS A 123 -31.85 -14.82 -2.12
C LYS A 123 -30.58 -15.30 -2.86
N ASP A 124 -29.79 -14.46 -3.51
CA ASP A 124 -28.49 -14.87 -4.08
C ASP A 124 -27.40 -13.78 -4.05
N ASP A 125 -27.14 -13.22 -2.87
CA ASP A 125 -26.03 -12.28 -2.65
C ASP A 125 -24.65 -12.98 -2.54
N SER A 126 -24.65 -14.30 -2.69
CA SER A 126 -23.49 -15.13 -2.39
C SER A 126 -22.39 -15.09 -3.45
N ASN A 127 -22.73 -14.66 -4.68
CA ASN A 127 -21.76 -14.47 -5.75
C ASN A 127 -21.06 -13.11 -5.71
N LYS A 128 -21.51 -12.16 -4.88
CA LYS A 128 -20.93 -10.81 -4.79
C LYS A 128 -19.72 -10.70 -3.88
N PHE A 129 -19.60 -11.61 -2.90
CA PHE A 129 -18.53 -11.56 -1.91
C PHE A 129 -17.66 -12.81 -1.92
N ILE A 130 -16.39 -12.61 -1.60
CA ILE A 130 -15.40 -13.68 -1.45
C ILE A 130 -14.74 -13.55 -0.08
N LEU A 131 -14.49 -14.70 0.55
CA LEU A 131 -13.69 -14.79 1.77
C LEU A 131 -12.27 -15.12 1.39
N LEU A 132 -11.33 -14.31 1.86
CA LEU A 132 -9.90 -14.52 1.72
C LEU A 132 -9.35 -14.97 3.08
N LYS A 133 -8.76 -16.15 3.13
CA LYS A 133 -8.18 -16.73 4.35
C LYS A 133 -6.71 -16.33 4.43
N MET A 134 -6.28 -15.92 5.61
CA MET A 134 -4.90 -15.52 5.91
C MET A 134 -4.51 -16.04 7.29
N LYS A 135 -3.21 -16.19 7.54
CA LYS A 135 -2.70 -16.53 8.87
C LYS A 135 -3.03 -15.39 9.84
N TYR A 136 -3.53 -15.74 11.02
CA TYR A 136 -3.69 -14.79 12.10
C TYR A 136 -2.32 -14.45 12.68
N VAL A 137 -2.00 -13.16 12.69
CA VAL A 137 -0.82 -12.62 13.37
C VAL A 137 -1.34 -11.79 14.53
N GLU A 138 -0.93 -12.15 15.74
CA GLU A 138 -1.17 -11.33 16.92
C GLU A 138 -0.22 -10.13 16.82
N ASN A 139 -0.78 -8.95 16.56
CA ASN A 139 0.01 -7.84 16.06
C ASN A 139 -0.31 -6.52 16.72
N VAL A 140 0.63 -5.59 16.54
CA VAL A 140 0.49 -4.18 16.88
C VAL A 140 0.98 -3.34 15.69
N LYS A 141 0.23 -2.29 15.34
CA LYS A 141 0.65 -1.33 14.29
C LYS A 141 2.06 -0.83 14.61
N PHE A 142 2.91 -0.71 13.58
CA PHE A 142 4.31 -0.33 13.75
C PHE A 142 4.48 0.99 14.54
N THR A 143 3.71 2.02 14.18
CA THR A 143 3.72 3.31 14.89
C THR A 143 3.33 3.16 16.37
N LYS A 144 2.29 2.38 16.66
CA LYS A 144 1.88 2.09 18.05
C LYS A 144 2.93 1.29 18.82
N TYR A 145 3.65 0.39 18.14
CA TYR A 145 4.74 -0.37 18.75
C TYR A 145 5.87 0.56 19.19
N LEU A 146 6.33 1.44 18.29
CA LEU A 146 7.34 2.46 18.64
C LEU A 146 6.89 3.35 19.81
N LEU A 147 5.60 3.71 19.85
CA LEU A 147 5.02 4.55 20.92
C LEU A 147 4.70 3.79 22.22
N SER A 148 4.83 2.47 22.25
CA SER A 148 4.55 1.68 23.45
C SER A 148 5.72 1.69 24.45
N SER A 149 6.91 2.06 23.98
CA SER A 149 8.11 2.24 24.80
C SER A 149 8.36 3.72 25.05
N THR A 150 8.77 4.09 26.25
CA THR A 150 9.32 5.42 26.56
C THR A 150 10.85 5.43 26.47
N ASN A 151 11.47 4.26 26.26
CA ASN A 151 12.92 4.13 26.14
C ASN A 151 13.36 4.54 24.73
N LYS A 152 13.88 5.77 24.62
CA LYS A 152 14.38 6.36 23.37
C LYS A 152 15.37 5.47 22.61
N LYS A 153 16.32 4.83 23.32
CA LYS A 153 17.29 3.89 22.72
C LYS A 153 16.62 2.69 22.06
N HIS A 154 15.60 2.13 22.72
CA HIS A 154 14.84 1.01 22.16
C HIS A 154 14.05 1.42 20.91
N ILE A 155 13.45 2.62 20.92
CA ILE A 155 12.71 3.16 19.77
C ILE A 155 13.62 3.32 18.57
N LEU A 156 14.78 3.96 18.74
CA LEU A 156 15.73 4.23 17.67
C LEU A 156 16.33 2.93 17.11
N ASN A 157 16.73 1.99 17.98
CA ASN A 157 17.18 0.66 17.54
C ASN A 157 16.09 -0.04 16.73
N THR A 158 14.85 -0.07 17.23
CA THR A 158 13.73 -0.70 16.52
C THR A 158 13.51 -0.07 15.16
N LEU A 159 13.54 1.26 15.07
CA LEU A 159 13.35 1.97 13.81
C LEU A 159 14.41 1.59 12.77
N PHE A 160 15.68 1.58 13.17
CA PHE A 160 16.78 1.28 12.28
C PHE A 160 16.83 -0.22 11.91
N ASP A 161 16.65 -1.11 12.88
CA ASP A 161 16.61 -2.56 12.62
C ASP A 161 15.48 -2.93 11.65
N THR A 162 14.31 -2.31 11.82
CA THR A 162 13.18 -2.53 10.91
C THR A 162 13.42 -1.98 9.51
N TYR A 163 14.26 -0.95 9.32
CA TYR A 163 14.60 -0.46 7.97
C TYR A 163 15.30 -1.55 7.17
N SER A 164 16.32 -2.17 7.77
CA SER A 164 17.05 -3.29 7.19
C SER A 164 16.12 -4.46 6.86
N TYR A 165 15.16 -4.75 7.76
CA TYR A 165 14.18 -5.81 7.58
C TYR A 165 13.22 -5.52 6.42
N PHE A 166 12.60 -4.34 6.37
CA PHE A 166 11.70 -3.96 5.28
C PHE A 166 12.43 -3.87 3.94
N LEU A 167 13.66 -3.35 3.92
CA LEU A 167 14.48 -3.31 2.73
C LEU A 167 14.72 -4.73 2.17
N PHE A 168 15.02 -5.70 3.04
CA PHE A 168 15.14 -7.10 2.61
C PHE A 168 13.80 -7.67 2.11
N SER A 169 12.70 -7.47 2.85
CA SER A 169 11.39 -7.98 2.46
C SER A 169 10.94 -7.43 1.09
N LEU A 170 11.00 -6.12 0.89
CA LEU A 170 10.61 -5.50 -0.38
C LEU A 170 11.52 -5.95 -1.54
N GLU A 171 12.81 -6.17 -1.28
CA GLU A 171 13.71 -6.77 -2.29
C GLU A 171 13.24 -8.17 -2.70
N GLN A 172 12.78 -9.01 -1.76
CA GLN A 172 12.28 -10.35 -2.11
C GLN A 172 11.00 -10.29 -2.94
N LEU A 173 10.09 -9.34 -2.67
CA LEU A 173 8.92 -9.10 -3.52
C LEU A 173 9.34 -8.68 -4.93
N MET A 174 10.26 -7.72 -5.03
CA MET A 174 10.81 -7.23 -6.30
C MET A 174 11.46 -8.37 -7.09
N LYS A 175 12.29 -9.22 -6.47
CA LYS A 175 12.90 -10.39 -7.12
C LYS A 175 11.88 -11.40 -7.67
N ASN A 176 10.67 -11.41 -7.13
CA ASN A 176 9.56 -12.26 -7.58
C ASN A 176 8.57 -11.50 -8.50
N GLY A 177 8.95 -10.33 -9.02
CA GLY A 177 8.15 -9.53 -9.95
C GLY A 177 6.91 -8.91 -9.31
N ILE A 178 6.97 -8.60 -8.02
CA ILE A 178 5.88 -7.95 -7.27
C ILE A 178 6.34 -6.56 -6.84
N VAL A 179 5.54 -5.55 -7.19
CA VAL A 179 5.58 -4.23 -6.54
C VAL A 179 4.43 -4.19 -5.53
N HIS A 180 4.72 -3.91 -4.26
CA HIS A 180 3.70 -3.76 -3.24
C HIS A 180 2.73 -2.64 -3.59
N TYR A 181 3.24 -1.51 -4.12
CA TYR A 181 2.50 -0.36 -4.66
C TYR A 181 1.73 0.48 -3.63
N ASP A 182 1.72 0.02 -2.37
CA ASP A 182 1.08 0.68 -1.22
C ASP A 182 1.85 0.43 0.08
N PHE A 183 3.19 0.37 0.02
CA PHE A 183 3.97 0.23 1.25
C PHE A 183 3.84 1.49 2.08
N LYS A 184 3.31 1.34 3.30
CA LYS A 184 3.12 2.40 4.31
C LYS A 184 3.05 1.78 5.69
N TRP A 185 3.18 2.61 6.72
CA TRP A 185 3.16 2.16 8.11
C TRP A 185 1.88 1.45 8.53
N ASP A 186 0.73 1.74 7.90
CA ASP A 186 -0.53 1.04 8.19
C ASP A 186 -0.60 -0.37 7.59
N ASN A 187 0.21 -0.64 6.55
CA ASN A 187 0.35 -1.94 5.90
C ASN A 187 1.57 -2.72 6.44
N ALA A 188 2.12 -2.27 7.57
CA ALA A 188 3.21 -2.94 8.29
C ALA A 188 2.86 -3.07 9.78
N VAL A 189 3.02 -4.26 10.33
CA VAL A 189 2.73 -4.54 11.74
C VAL A 189 3.86 -5.32 12.39
N ILE A 190 4.00 -5.22 13.71
CA ILE A 190 4.90 -6.09 14.48
C ILE A 190 4.12 -7.30 14.94
N ASP A 191 4.61 -8.50 14.60
CA ASP A 191 4.14 -9.74 15.20
C ASP A 191 4.65 -9.82 16.65
N ILE A 192 3.72 -9.80 17.61
CA ILE A 192 4.03 -9.79 19.05
C ILE A 192 4.76 -11.07 19.47
N LYS A 193 4.56 -12.18 18.76
CA LYS A 193 5.17 -13.48 19.10
C LYS A 193 6.64 -13.55 18.69
N THR A 194 6.97 -13.00 17.53
CA THR A 194 8.33 -13.07 16.97
C THR A 194 9.12 -11.78 17.20
N GLY A 195 8.44 -10.66 17.48
CA GLY A 195 9.04 -9.32 17.54
C GLY A 195 9.43 -8.79 16.15
N LEU A 196 9.07 -9.47 15.07
CA LEU A 196 9.48 -9.11 13.72
C LEU A 196 8.39 -8.31 13.00
N PRO A 197 8.77 -7.36 12.12
CA PRO A 197 7.81 -6.67 11.28
C PRO A 197 7.31 -7.58 10.16
N VAL A 198 6.03 -7.43 9.81
CA VAL A 198 5.35 -8.22 8.77
C VAL A 198 4.55 -7.26 7.89
N ILE A 199 4.63 -7.44 6.57
CA ILE A 199 3.91 -6.64 5.57
C ILE A 199 2.54 -7.27 5.28
N LEU A 200 1.53 -6.41 5.18
CA LEU A 200 0.12 -6.73 4.97
C LEU A 200 -0.41 -6.09 3.68
N ASP A 201 -1.62 -6.51 3.29
CA ASP A 201 -2.46 -5.90 2.25
C ASP A 201 -1.84 -5.79 0.85
N PHE A 202 -2.02 -6.87 0.08
CA PHE A 202 -1.53 -6.98 -1.30
C PHE A 202 -2.63 -6.70 -2.34
N GLY A 203 -3.73 -6.05 -1.92
CA GLY A 203 -4.93 -5.87 -2.75
C GLY A 203 -4.69 -5.09 -4.05
N ILE A 204 -3.73 -4.16 -4.03
CA ILE A 204 -3.37 -3.30 -5.17
C ILE A 204 -1.94 -3.51 -5.67
N SER A 205 -1.25 -4.54 -5.17
CA SER A 205 0.10 -4.88 -5.61
C SER A 205 0.15 -5.23 -7.08
N ILE A 206 1.23 -4.85 -7.76
CA ILE A 206 1.39 -5.01 -9.20
C ILE A 206 2.27 -6.25 -9.47
N PRO A 207 1.75 -7.30 -10.12
CA PRO A 207 2.55 -8.39 -10.66
C PRO A 207 3.19 -7.91 -11.98
N ILE A 208 4.34 -7.24 -11.89
CA ILE A 208 4.90 -6.44 -12.98
C ILE A 208 5.19 -7.24 -14.25
N ASN A 209 5.54 -8.51 -14.11
CA ASN A 209 5.81 -9.39 -15.25
C ASN A 209 4.57 -9.49 -16.16
N LEU A 210 3.35 -9.44 -15.60
CA LEU A 210 2.13 -9.40 -16.42
C LEU A 210 2.09 -8.15 -17.31
N LEU A 211 2.50 -6.99 -16.80
CA LEU A 211 2.47 -5.75 -17.57
C LEU A 211 3.60 -5.67 -18.61
N ILE A 212 4.77 -6.22 -18.29
CA ILE A 212 5.91 -6.31 -19.20
C ILE A 212 5.60 -7.28 -20.35
N ASP A 213 5.02 -8.45 -20.06
CA ASP A 213 4.65 -9.43 -21.08
C ASP A 213 3.61 -8.88 -22.05
N GLN A 214 2.62 -8.14 -21.53
CA GLN A 214 1.63 -7.43 -22.37
C GLN A 214 2.29 -6.41 -23.30
N GLU A 215 3.25 -5.63 -22.78
CA GLU A 215 3.96 -4.64 -23.56
C GLU A 215 4.75 -5.29 -24.72
N GLN A 216 5.41 -6.42 -24.46
CA GLN A 216 6.15 -7.17 -25.47
C GLN A 216 5.25 -7.73 -26.57
N GLN A 217 4.09 -8.30 -26.20
CA GLN A 217 3.10 -8.79 -27.16
C GLN A 217 2.56 -7.65 -28.04
N GLN A 218 2.33 -6.47 -27.47
CA GLN A 218 1.88 -5.29 -28.22
C GLN A 218 2.95 -4.73 -29.17
N LYS A 219 4.26 -4.90 -28.87
CA LYS A 219 5.35 -4.51 -29.78
C LYS A 219 5.38 -5.40 -31.03
N GLN A 220 4.95 -6.65 -30.93
CA GLN A 220 4.94 -7.60 -32.04
C GLN A 220 3.74 -7.42 -32.99
N ASN A 221 2.60 -6.92 -32.49
CA ASN A 221 1.35 -6.77 -33.26
C ASN A 221 1.17 -5.37 -33.91
N GLN A 222 2.25 -4.66 -34.26
CA GLN A 222 2.21 -3.29 -34.82
C GLN A 222 1.54 -3.23 -36.20
N GLN A 223 0.20 -3.16 -36.25
CA GLN A 223 -0.55 -2.63 -37.39
C GLN A 223 -2.01 -2.34 -36.98
N LYS A 224 -2.25 -1.11 -36.48
CA LYS A 224 -3.44 -0.26 -36.71
C LYS A 224 -3.60 0.75 -35.57
N ASP A 225 -3.25 1.99 -35.87
CA ASP A 225 -3.55 3.18 -35.06
C ASP A 225 -5.02 3.59 -35.28
N ASP A 226 -5.97 2.74 -34.90
CA ASP A 226 -7.37 3.15 -34.82
C ASP A 226 -7.66 3.64 -33.39
N ALA A 227 -8.04 4.92 -33.29
CA ALA A 227 -8.21 5.66 -32.03
C ALA A 227 -9.18 4.99 -31.03
N ASP A 228 -10.14 4.19 -31.52
CA ASP A 228 -11.12 3.49 -30.68
C ASP A 228 -10.62 2.12 -30.16
N ALA A 229 -9.67 1.47 -30.86
CA ALA A 229 -9.01 0.25 -30.39
C ALA A 229 -8.00 0.54 -29.26
N ALA A 230 -7.48 1.77 -29.20
CA ALA A 230 -6.53 2.20 -28.19
C ALA A 230 -7.11 2.20 -26.76
N SER A 231 -8.44 2.26 -26.57
CA SER A 231 -9.02 2.26 -25.23
C SER A 231 -8.85 0.91 -24.52
N VAL A 232 -9.16 -0.20 -25.20
CA VAL A 232 -9.13 -1.57 -24.66
C VAL A 232 -7.70 -2.02 -24.35
N VAL A 233 -6.72 -1.60 -25.17
CA VAL A 233 -5.30 -1.96 -25.01
C VAL A 233 -4.74 -1.54 -23.65
N TYR A 234 -5.29 -0.48 -23.04
CA TYR A 234 -4.83 0.04 -21.76
C TYR A 234 -5.65 -0.40 -20.55
N ASP A 235 -6.69 -1.21 -20.72
CA ASP A 235 -7.56 -1.61 -19.61
C ASP A 235 -6.81 -2.37 -18.53
N ILE A 236 -5.89 -3.26 -18.91
CA ILE A 236 -5.03 -3.95 -17.94
C ILE A 236 -4.14 -2.97 -17.17
N TYR A 237 -3.67 -1.89 -17.80
CA TYR A 237 -2.89 -0.87 -17.09
C TYR A 237 -3.79 -0.08 -16.14
N ARG A 238 -5.02 0.25 -16.52
CA ARG A 238 -5.98 0.96 -15.66
C ARG A 238 -6.43 0.13 -14.46
N ASP A 239 -6.43 -1.19 -14.57
CA ASP A 239 -6.70 -2.07 -13.43
C ASP A 239 -5.68 -1.88 -12.29
N TYR A 240 -4.42 -1.55 -12.61
CA TYR A 240 -3.34 -1.33 -11.63
C TYR A 240 -3.06 0.16 -11.37
N PHE A 241 -3.05 0.99 -12.42
CA PHE A 241 -2.87 2.44 -12.39
C PHE A 241 -4.24 3.11 -12.52
N TYR A 242 -5.05 2.97 -11.48
CA TYR A 242 -6.49 3.21 -11.51
C TYR A 242 -6.90 4.68 -11.28
N ILE A 243 -5.98 5.56 -10.86
CA ILE A 243 -6.33 6.93 -10.53
C ILE A 243 -5.16 7.90 -10.66
N TYR A 244 -5.40 9.05 -11.30
CA TYR A 244 -4.48 10.18 -11.22
C TYR A 244 -4.70 10.95 -9.92
N PHE A 245 -3.79 10.74 -8.96
CA PHE A 245 -3.83 11.37 -7.64
C PHE A 245 -2.41 11.84 -7.26
N PRO A 246 -1.96 12.99 -7.79
CA PRO A 246 -0.59 13.50 -7.59
C PRO A 246 -0.28 13.82 -6.12
N GLU A 247 -1.28 13.93 -5.26
CA GLU A 247 -1.12 14.18 -3.83
C GLU A 247 -0.56 12.95 -3.07
N TYR A 248 -0.62 11.74 -3.65
CA TYR A 248 -0.19 10.51 -2.98
C TYR A 248 1.33 10.33 -2.99
N SER A 249 2.00 10.88 -1.99
CA SER A 249 3.46 10.99 -1.91
C SER A 249 4.26 9.68 -1.91
N LEU A 250 3.61 8.55 -1.58
CA LEU A 250 4.24 7.23 -1.58
C LEU A 250 4.43 6.67 -3.00
N TRP A 251 3.70 7.22 -3.98
CA TRP A 251 3.98 6.97 -5.39
C TRP A 251 5.10 7.89 -5.87
N SER A 252 6.00 7.32 -6.66
CA SER A 252 7.04 8.10 -7.33
C SER A 252 6.43 8.89 -8.48
N ILE A 253 7.13 9.94 -8.92
CA ILE A 253 6.62 10.83 -9.98
C ILE A 253 6.30 10.09 -11.28
N GLU A 254 7.01 9.00 -11.60
CA GLU A 254 6.74 8.15 -12.76
C GLU A 254 5.36 7.47 -12.69
N ILE A 255 4.94 7.01 -11.50
CA ILE A 255 3.62 6.43 -11.28
C ILE A 255 2.55 7.49 -11.52
N HIS A 256 2.78 8.74 -11.09
CA HIS A 256 1.84 9.83 -11.36
C HIS A 256 1.75 10.16 -12.85
N LEU A 257 2.86 10.12 -13.60
CA LEU A 257 2.82 10.31 -15.06
C LEU A 257 2.06 9.18 -15.77
N ILE A 258 2.27 7.92 -15.37
CA ILE A 258 1.50 6.78 -15.90
C ILE A 258 0.00 6.99 -15.66
N ASN A 259 -0.38 7.30 -14.42
CA ASN A 259 -1.78 7.54 -14.08
C ASN A 259 -2.36 8.77 -14.81
N TYR A 260 -1.56 9.83 -15.02
CA TYR A 260 -1.99 11.00 -15.78
C TYR A 260 -2.36 10.61 -17.21
N VAL A 261 -1.48 9.87 -17.90
CA VAL A 261 -1.70 9.49 -19.29
C VAL A 261 -2.83 8.49 -19.48
N LEU A 262 -3.11 7.68 -18.46
CA LEU A 262 -4.19 6.68 -18.46
C LEU A 262 -5.56 7.25 -18.10
N ASN A 263 -5.61 8.17 -17.11
CA ASN A 263 -6.85 8.54 -16.43
C ASN A 263 -7.23 10.02 -16.57
N LYS A 264 -6.32 10.90 -17.01
CA LYS A 264 -6.58 12.35 -17.14
C LYS A 264 -6.50 12.83 -18.59
N HIS A 265 -5.35 12.67 -19.25
CA HIS A 265 -5.18 13.10 -20.64
C HIS A 265 -4.10 12.29 -21.35
N SER A 266 -4.31 11.92 -22.62
CA SER A 266 -3.40 11.00 -23.35
C SER A 266 -1.98 11.51 -23.59
N ARG A 267 -1.74 12.82 -23.42
CA ARG A 267 -0.45 13.51 -23.62
C ARG A 267 -0.18 14.48 -22.48
N ILE A 268 1.08 14.66 -22.15
CA ILE A 268 1.53 15.59 -21.10
C ILE A 268 1.90 16.92 -21.79
N THR A 269 1.34 18.03 -21.31
CA THR A 269 1.76 19.40 -21.68
C THR A 269 2.73 19.97 -20.64
N PRO A 270 3.51 21.02 -20.97
CA PRO A 270 4.37 21.71 -20.01
C PRO A 270 3.63 22.16 -18.73
N GLU A 271 2.42 22.71 -18.89
CA GLU A 271 1.60 23.19 -17.77
C GLU A 271 1.13 22.04 -16.89
N SER A 272 0.66 20.96 -17.52
CA SER A 272 0.21 19.77 -16.78
C SER A 272 1.35 19.10 -16.02
N LEU A 273 2.56 19.06 -16.59
CA LEU A 273 3.75 18.52 -15.95
C LEU A 273 4.13 19.37 -14.74
N LYS A 274 4.19 20.70 -14.91
CA LYS A 274 4.47 21.62 -13.82
C LYS A 274 3.45 21.48 -12.68
N GLN A 275 2.17 21.46 -13.01
CA GLN A 275 1.10 21.25 -12.02
C GLN A 275 1.28 19.92 -11.28
N THR A 276 1.56 18.83 -12.00
CA THR A 276 1.79 17.50 -11.40
C THR A 276 2.95 17.55 -10.41
N ILE A 277 4.08 18.16 -10.79
CA ILE A 277 5.27 18.30 -9.94
C ILE A 277 4.97 19.16 -8.72
N ASP A 278 4.33 20.31 -8.89
CA ASP A 278 3.99 21.19 -7.78
C ASP A 278 3.09 20.48 -6.78
N THR A 279 2.01 19.85 -7.24
CA THR A 279 1.10 19.10 -6.34
C THR A 279 1.80 17.92 -5.65
N TYR A 280 2.61 17.16 -6.38
CA TYR A 280 3.38 16.03 -5.83
C TYR A 280 4.38 16.45 -4.75
N VAL A 281 5.15 17.51 -4.99
CA VAL A 281 6.16 17.99 -4.04
C VAL A 281 5.49 18.67 -2.84
N ASP A 282 4.51 19.54 -3.07
CA ASP A 282 3.92 20.38 -2.02
C ASP A 282 3.00 19.58 -1.08
N SER A 283 2.41 18.49 -1.56
CA SER A 283 1.64 17.57 -0.72
C SER A 283 2.50 16.61 0.09
N ASN A 284 3.79 16.44 -0.23
CA ASN A 284 4.63 15.43 0.37
C ASN A 284 5.09 15.81 1.79
N GLY A 285 4.51 15.15 2.80
CA GLY A 285 4.85 15.38 4.21
C GLY A 285 6.34 15.16 4.53
N ALA A 286 7.01 14.27 3.81
CA ALA A 286 8.45 13.99 3.99
C ALA A 286 9.34 15.19 3.64
N PHE A 287 8.86 16.10 2.79
CA PHE A 287 9.63 17.26 2.30
C PHE A 287 9.60 18.44 3.25
N THR A 288 8.73 18.41 4.26
CA THR A 288 8.57 19.52 5.23
C THR A 288 9.82 19.76 6.10
N ILE A 289 10.78 18.83 6.14
CA ILE A 289 12.06 18.96 6.85
C ILE A 289 13.17 19.58 6.01
N LEU A 290 12.93 19.77 4.71
CA LEU A 290 13.91 20.26 3.75
C LEU A 290 13.79 21.78 3.62
N SER A 291 14.90 22.45 3.29
CA SER A 291 14.88 23.90 3.11
C SER A 291 14.09 24.29 1.85
N PRO A 292 13.45 25.48 1.83
CA PRO A 292 12.75 25.97 0.64
C PRO A 292 13.64 25.97 -0.62
N GLU A 293 14.92 26.31 -0.49
CA GLU A 293 15.89 26.30 -1.60
C GLU A 293 16.17 24.89 -2.10
N PHE A 294 16.15 23.88 -1.21
CA PHE A 294 16.24 22.48 -1.63
C PHE A 294 14.99 22.08 -2.40
N ILE A 295 13.80 22.40 -1.91
CA ILE A 295 12.52 22.09 -2.56
C ILE A 295 12.45 22.68 -3.97
N GLU A 296 12.83 23.95 -4.13
CA GLU A 296 12.87 24.60 -5.45
C GLU A 296 13.86 23.93 -6.40
N ARG A 297 15.03 23.51 -5.92
CA ARG A 297 15.98 22.73 -6.73
C ARG A 297 15.42 21.36 -7.10
N TYR A 298 14.73 20.70 -6.17
CA TYR A 298 14.10 19.41 -6.41
C TYR A 298 13.00 19.50 -7.47
N LYS A 299 12.11 20.51 -7.39
CA LYS A 299 11.09 20.79 -8.42
C LYS A 299 11.70 21.04 -9.80
N LYS A 300 12.75 21.85 -9.88
CA LYS A 300 13.49 22.10 -11.13
C LYS A 300 14.09 20.82 -11.70
N LEU A 301 14.67 19.98 -10.85
CA LEU A 301 15.23 18.69 -11.24
C LEU A 301 14.15 17.70 -11.72
N CYS A 302 12.98 17.67 -11.08
CA CYS A 302 11.82 16.93 -11.57
C CYS A 302 11.45 17.38 -12.98
N TYR A 303 11.32 18.69 -13.20
CA TYR A 303 10.92 19.22 -14.50
C TYR A 303 11.94 18.88 -15.58
N SER A 304 13.23 19.16 -15.37
CA SER A 304 14.28 18.88 -16.35
C SER A 304 14.45 17.39 -16.65
N THR A 305 14.13 16.52 -15.68
CA THR A 305 14.15 15.07 -15.90
C THR A 305 12.96 14.60 -16.74
N LEU A 306 11.79 15.20 -16.54
CA LEU A 306 10.51 14.71 -17.05
C LEU A 306 10.01 15.44 -18.30
N GLU A 307 10.61 16.58 -18.68
CA GLU A 307 10.22 17.32 -19.88
C GLU A 307 10.33 16.49 -21.16
N ARG A 308 11.19 15.46 -21.16
CA ARG A 308 11.28 14.46 -22.24
C ARG A 308 9.97 13.70 -22.52
N PHE A 309 9.00 13.73 -21.61
CA PHE A 309 7.69 13.10 -21.75
C PHE A 309 6.62 14.03 -22.32
N ILE A 310 6.93 15.33 -22.49
CA ILE A 310 6.00 16.30 -23.09
C ILE A 310 5.69 15.88 -24.52
N ASP A 311 4.40 15.92 -24.86
CA ASP A 311 3.82 15.54 -26.14
C ASP A 311 4.11 14.10 -26.61
N GLN A 312 4.72 13.27 -25.78
CA GLN A 312 4.96 11.86 -26.10
C GLN A 312 3.66 11.06 -26.09
N SER A 313 3.67 9.95 -26.83
CA SER A 313 2.53 9.02 -26.82
C SER A 313 2.35 8.37 -25.45
N ARG A 314 1.10 8.06 -25.09
CA ARG A 314 0.78 7.26 -23.89
C ARG A 314 1.61 5.98 -23.81
N LYS A 315 1.75 5.26 -24.93
CA LYS A 315 2.57 4.04 -25.02
C LYS A 315 4.00 4.30 -24.58
N TYR A 316 4.62 5.35 -25.11
CA TYR A 316 6.00 5.72 -24.80
C TYR A 316 6.17 6.07 -23.32
N VAL A 317 5.30 6.91 -22.77
CA VAL A 317 5.35 7.30 -21.34
C VAL A 317 5.27 6.07 -20.45
N ILE A 318 4.28 5.20 -20.68
CA ILE A 318 4.10 3.97 -19.89
C ILE A 318 5.33 3.07 -20.02
N SER A 319 5.83 2.84 -21.24
CA SER A 319 6.99 1.98 -21.48
C SER A 319 8.25 2.46 -20.79
N GLU A 320 8.54 3.76 -20.84
CA GLU A 320 9.75 4.33 -20.25
C GLU A 320 9.68 4.37 -18.73
N CYS A 321 8.52 4.73 -18.17
CA CYS A 321 8.33 4.74 -16.72
C CYS A 321 8.40 3.33 -16.13
N LEU A 322 7.85 2.32 -16.81
CA LEU A 322 7.88 0.94 -16.34
C LEU A 322 9.29 0.37 -16.23
N LYS A 323 10.29 0.85 -16.98
CA LYS A 323 11.67 0.34 -16.89
C LYS A 323 12.27 0.39 -15.48
N TYR A 324 11.76 1.29 -14.63
CA TYR A 324 12.29 1.56 -13.29
C TYR A 324 11.39 1.07 -12.15
N TRP A 325 10.44 0.17 -12.46
CA TRP A 325 9.49 -0.40 -11.51
C TRP A 325 10.16 -1.00 -10.26
N ASN A 326 11.37 -1.53 -10.43
CA ASN A 326 12.18 -2.17 -9.39
C ASN A 326 12.67 -1.19 -8.30
N THR A 327 12.46 0.12 -8.47
CA THR A 327 12.83 1.15 -7.49
C THR A 327 11.63 1.69 -6.70
N TRP A 328 10.39 1.41 -7.12
CA TRP A 328 9.20 2.10 -6.60
C TRP A 328 8.90 1.80 -5.12
N ASP A 329 9.05 0.55 -4.69
CA ASP A 329 8.84 0.22 -3.27
C ASP A 329 10.00 0.71 -2.39
N ASN A 330 11.24 0.80 -2.92
CA ASN A 330 12.36 1.40 -2.20
C ASN A 330 12.17 2.91 -2.05
N TYR A 331 11.62 3.57 -3.07
CA TYR A 331 11.16 4.95 -2.99
C TYR A 331 10.10 5.12 -1.88
N ALA A 332 9.06 4.27 -1.86
CA ALA A 332 7.99 4.36 -0.86
C ALA A 332 8.50 4.11 0.58
N LEU A 333 9.43 3.15 0.74
CA LEU A 333 10.13 2.91 1.99
C LEU A 333 10.91 4.15 2.44
N SER A 334 11.64 4.78 1.53
CA SER A 334 12.42 5.98 1.84
C SER A 334 11.56 7.19 2.20
N ILE A 335 10.44 7.41 1.52
CA ILE A 335 9.44 8.43 1.93
C ILE A 335 8.90 8.13 3.33
N SER A 336 8.51 6.87 3.60
CA SER A 336 7.97 6.45 4.90
C SER A 336 8.96 6.71 6.05
N TYR A 337 10.25 6.48 5.82
CA TYR A 337 11.30 6.73 6.82
C TYR A 337 11.68 8.22 6.96
N LEU A 338 11.70 9.00 5.87
CA LEU A 338 11.89 10.46 5.95
C LEU A 338 10.80 11.12 6.79
N GLN A 339 9.56 10.67 6.64
CA GLN A 339 8.44 11.13 7.48
C GLN A 339 8.68 10.85 8.97
N VAL A 340 9.35 9.76 9.32
CA VAL A 340 9.67 9.42 10.72
C VAL A 340 10.87 10.22 11.23
N ILE A 341 11.91 10.40 10.41
CA ILE A 341 13.12 11.17 10.80
C ILE A 341 12.77 12.60 11.20
N LYS A 342 11.75 13.20 10.57
CA LYS A 342 11.19 14.50 10.96
C LYS A 342 10.98 14.65 12.47
N PHE A 343 10.57 13.57 13.12
CA PHE A 343 10.22 13.58 14.52
C PHE A 343 11.38 13.20 15.44
N ILE A 344 12.49 12.73 14.86
CA ILE A 344 13.68 12.36 15.62
C ILE A 344 14.55 13.58 15.89
N SER A 345 14.48 14.61 15.04
CA SER A 345 15.27 15.82 15.20
C SER A 345 14.42 17.08 15.05
N THR A 346 14.25 17.82 16.15
CA THR A 346 13.51 19.09 16.21
C THR A 346 14.24 20.25 15.51
N SER A 347 15.54 20.13 15.25
CA SER A 347 16.38 21.12 14.56
C SER A 347 16.86 20.69 13.15
N GLY A 348 16.25 19.64 12.58
CA GLY A 348 16.63 19.09 11.27
C GLY A 348 17.88 18.20 11.32
N PHE A 349 18.55 17.94 10.18
CA PHE A 349 19.69 17.00 10.10
C PHE A 349 20.98 17.48 10.78
N THR A 350 20.95 18.54 11.59
CA THR A 350 22.06 19.50 11.66
C THR A 350 23.21 19.15 12.60
N SER A 351 23.16 18.04 13.36
CA SER A 351 24.24 17.71 14.31
C SER A 351 24.58 16.23 14.48
N ASN A 352 23.95 15.34 13.71
CA ASN A 352 24.13 13.89 13.89
C ASN A 352 24.56 13.22 12.58
N GLN A 353 25.83 12.78 12.52
CA GLN A 353 26.41 12.17 11.32
C GLN A 353 25.64 10.93 10.86
N PHE A 354 25.15 10.11 11.80
CA PHE A 354 24.34 8.94 11.46
C PHE A 354 23.03 9.35 10.75
N LEU A 355 22.31 10.33 11.28
CA LEU A 355 21.07 10.81 10.64
C LEU A 355 21.35 11.48 9.31
N ILE A 356 22.45 12.23 9.17
CA ILE A 356 22.85 12.82 7.89
C ILE A 356 23.07 11.71 6.87
N SER A 357 23.97 10.77 7.15
CA SER A 357 24.28 9.65 6.26
C SER A 357 23.04 8.81 5.93
N PHE A 358 22.18 8.54 6.93
CA PHE A 358 20.95 7.80 6.70
C PHE A 358 19.99 8.57 5.80
N SER A 359 19.83 9.88 6.03
CA SER A 359 18.93 10.72 5.24
C SER A 359 19.42 10.88 3.81
N GLU A 360 20.73 10.97 3.59
CA GLU A 360 21.32 10.95 2.24
C GLU A 360 20.94 9.69 1.47
N ILE A 361 20.99 8.50 2.11
CA ILE A 361 20.53 7.26 1.50
C ILE A 361 19.04 7.33 1.13
N LEU A 362 18.21 7.88 2.01
CA LEU A 362 16.78 8.02 1.71
C LEU A 362 16.54 9.00 0.56
N MET A 363 17.27 10.12 0.53
CA MET A 363 17.21 11.13 -0.53
C MET A 363 17.68 10.58 -1.89
N ASP A 364 18.72 9.75 -1.91
CA ASP A 364 19.17 9.04 -3.12
C ASP A 364 18.07 8.15 -3.70
N ASN A 365 17.33 7.44 -2.84
CA ASN A 365 16.26 6.54 -3.26
C ASN A 365 14.99 7.28 -3.73
N ILE A 366 14.86 8.57 -3.44
CA ILE A 366 13.75 9.41 -3.89
C ILE A 366 14.16 10.41 -4.97
N HIS A 367 15.30 10.18 -5.62
CA HIS A 367 15.78 11.01 -6.71
C HIS A 367 14.73 11.07 -7.87
N PRO A 368 14.46 12.26 -8.47
CA PRO A 368 13.48 12.38 -9.56
C PRO A 368 13.83 11.58 -10.81
N ASP A 369 15.12 11.50 -11.15
CA ASP A 369 15.63 10.56 -12.15
C ASP A 369 15.78 9.16 -11.53
N PRO A 370 14.96 8.18 -11.92
CA PRO A 370 15.03 6.84 -11.36
C PRO A 370 16.30 6.09 -11.68
N ALA A 371 17.02 6.45 -12.76
CA ALA A 371 18.30 5.82 -13.08
C ALA A 371 19.39 6.13 -12.05
N ARG A 372 19.18 7.17 -11.23
CA ARG A 372 20.09 7.57 -10.15
C ARG A 372 19.71 7.00 -8.79
N ARG A 373 18.56 6.34 -8.67
CA ARG A 373 18.16 5.67 -7.43
C ARG A 373 19.01 4.44 -7.21
N SER A 374 19.38 4.17 -5.96
CA SER A 374 20.12 2.96 -5.61
C SER A 374 19.19 1.74 -5.66
N ASP A 375 19.71 0.60 -6.13
CA ASP A 375 19.03 -0.67 -5.98
C ASP A 375 19.10 -1.17 -4.52
N TYR A 376 18.32 -2.20 -4.19
CA TYR A 376 18.25 -2.75 -2.83
C TYR A 376 19.60 -3.23 -2.29
N ALA A 377 20.48 -3.77 -3.15
CA ALA A 377 21.79 -4.25 -2.74
C ALA A 377 22.69 -3.06 -2.34
N THR A 378 22.73 -2.03 -3.17
CA THR A 378 23.49 -0.79 -2.97
C THR A 378 22.96 -0.01 -1.77
N THR A 379 21.64 0.17 -1.65
CA THR A 379 21.00 0.81 -0.50
C THR A 379 21.39 0.10 0.79
N ARG A 380 21.33 -1.24 0.82
CA ARG A 380 21.71 -2.03 2.00
C ARG A 380 23.19 -1.91 2.33
N TYR A 381 24.05 -1.92 1.32
CA TYR A 381 25.50 -1.73 1.51
C TYR A 381 25.81 -0.35 2.11
N LYS A 382 25.25 0.72 1.53
CA LYS A 382 25.36 2.09 2.06
C LYS A 382 24.87 2.15 3.50
N TYR A 383 23.68 1.59 3.77
CA TYR A 383 23.07 1.60 5.09
C TYR A 383 23.93 0.88 6.14
N LYS A 384 24.42 -0.33 5.83
CA LYS A 384 25.32 -1.06 6.72
C LYS A 384 26.63 -0.32 6.95
N SER A 385 27.17 0.35 5.93
CA SER A 385 28.41 1.11 6.00
C SER A 385 28.37 2.24 7.04
N ILE A 386 27.20 2.84 7.30
CA ILE A 386 27.04 3.87 8.34
C ILE A 386 27.52 3.33 9.71
N PHE A 387 27.16 2.09 10.05
CA PHE A 387 27.54 1.47 11.32
C PHE A 387 29.00 1.03 11.39
N TYR A 388 29.74 1.03 10.27
CA TYR A 388 31.16 0.70 10.23
C TYR A 388 32.06 1.94 10.17
N GLN A 389 31.53 3.07 9.67
CA GLN A 389 32.29 4.30 9.45
C GLN A 389 32.17 5.29 10.62
N ASP A 390 31.07 5.29 11.39
CA ASP A 390 30.72 6.38 12.31
C ASP A 390 30.44 5.96 13.77
N VAL A 391 31.05 4.89 14.30
CA VAL A 391 30.85 4.51 15.71
C VAL A 391 31.69 5.37 16.65
N ASN A 392 31.31 6.63 16.80
CA ASN A 392 31.50 7.31 18.08
C ASN A 392 30.20 7.13 18.88
N ILE A 393 30.30 6.49 20.06
CA ILE A 393 29.17 6.27 20.98
C ILE A 393 28.43 7.60 21.24
N GLU A 394 29.19 8.71 21.28
CA GLU A 394 28.67 10.07 21.45
C GLU A 394 27.64 10.47 20.38
N ASN A 395 27.78 10.03 19.12
CA ASN A 395 26.80 10.32 18.07
C ASN A 395 25.46 9.63 18.35
N TYR A 396 25.49 8.41 18.90
CA TYR A 396 24.27 7.68 19.24
C TYR A 396 23.62 8.23 20.52
N GLU A 397 24.42 8.69 21.48
CA GLU A 397 23.93 9.37 22.69
C GLU A 397 23.27 10.71 22.35
N LEU A 398 23.88 11.53 21.48
CA LEU A 398 23.27 12.77 20.98
C LEU A 398 21.93 12.53 20.26
N LEU A 399 21.81 11.41 19.54
CA LEU A 399 20.55 11.01 18.90
C LEU A 399 19.46 10.74 19.95
N ILE A 400 19.81 10.02 21.02
CA ILE A 400 18.92 9.71 22.13
C ILE A 400 18.50 10.99 22.86
N ASP A 401 19.45 11.89 23.12
CA ASP A 401 19.18 13.11 23.87
C ASP A 401 18.26 14.06 23.11
N ASN A 402 18.51 14.24 21.81
CA ASN A 402 17.73 15.15 20.95
C ASN A 402 16.37 14.59 20.49
N PHE A 403 16.12 13.29 20.69
CA PHE A 403 14.85 12.67 20.30
C PHE A 403 13.69 13.21 21.16
N ASP A 404 12.80 13.98 20.54
CA ASP A 404 11.55 14.49 21.14
C ASP A 404 10.43 13.46 21.00
N PHE A 405 10.24 12.66 22.05
CA PHE A 405 9.23 11.61 22.06
C PHE A 405 7.79 12.15 22.00
N ASP A 406 7.52 13.33 22.58
CA ASP A 406 6.16 13.86 22.64
C ASP A 406 5.74 14.42 21.27
N ASP A 407 6.65 15.10 20.56
CA ASP A 407 6.43 15.53 19.18
C ASP A 407 6.28 14.32 18.25
N PHE A 408 7.14 13.31 18.38
CA PHE A 408 7.02 12.04 17.65
C PHE A 408 5.67 11.37 17.85
N ARG A 409 5.18 11.31 19.10
CA ARG A 409 3.89 10.73 19.43
C ARG A 409 2.73 11.50 18.79
N SER A 410 2.72 12.82 18.92
CA SER A 410 1.65 13.68 18.40
C SER A 410 1.55 13.60 16.87
N ASN A 411 2.68 13.69 16.19
CA ASN A 411 2.70 13.79 14.74
C ASN A 411 2.59 12.43 14.03
N SER A 412 3.07 11.33 14.63
CA SER A 412 2.84 9.98 14.09
C SER A 412 1.35 9.64 14.00
N VAL A 413 0.55 10.10 14.98
CA VAL A 413 -0.91 9.92 14.97
C VAL A 413 -1.56 10.77 13.87
N LYS A 414 -1.13 12.03 13.70
CA LYS A 414 -1.66 12.92 12.65
C LYS A 414 -1.37 12.37 11.25
N GLU A 415 -0.15 11.89 11.02
CA GLU A 415 0.26 11.38 9.71
C GLU A 415 -0.45 10.07 9.35
N SER A 416 -0.61 9.15 10.31
CA SER A 416 -1.41 7.93 10.09
C SER A 416 -2.86 8.27 9.71
N LYS A 417 -3.48 9.24 10.40
CA LYS A 417 -4.83 9.69 10.05
C LYS A 417 -4.89 10.32 8.66
N ARG A 418 -3.92 11.18 8.31
CA ARG A 418 -3.84 11.81 6.99
C ARG A 418 -3.75 10.78 5.86
N ASN A 419 -2.94 9.74 6.05
CA ASN A 419 -2.79 8.66 5.08
C ASN A 419 -4.07 7.82 4.95
N GLU A 420 -4.75 7.52 6.05
CA GLU A 420 -6.06 6.85 6.05
C GLU A 420 -7.13 7.68 5.31
N ASP A 421 -7.15 9.00 5.52
CA ASP A 421 -8.07 9.94 4.86
C ASP A 421 -7.79 10.02 3.34
N MET A 422 -6.52 10.17 2.93
CA MET A 422 -6.13 10.20 1.51
C MET A 422 -6.49 8.90 0.79
N PHE A 423 -6.22 7.75 1.42
CA PHE A 423 -6.56 6.46 0.82
C PHE A 423 -8.07 6.25 0.68
N SER A 424 -8.84 6.75 1.65
CA SER A 424 -10.30 6.75 1.59
C SER A 424 -10.81 7.61 0.42
N GLN A 425 -10.21 8.79 0.20
CA GLN A 425 -10.51 9.65 -0.96
C GLN A 425 -10.17 8.96 -2.29
N MET A 426 -9.00 8.35 -2.40
CA MET A 426 -8.59 7.59 -3.59
C MET A 426 -9.55 6.44 -3.88
N SER A 427 -10.01 5.72 -2.84
CA SER A 427 -10.95 4.61 -2.98
C SER A 427 -12.34 5.07 -3.42
N GLN A 428 -12.78 6.26 -2.98
CA GLN A 428 -14.06 6.86 -3.39
C GLN A 428 -14.00 7.36 -4.84
N GLN A 429 -12.91 8.00 -5.25
CA GLN A 429 -12.73 8.52 -6.60
C GLN A 429 -12.45 7.41 -7.62
N GLY A 430 -11.66 6.41 -7.27
CA GLY A 430 -11.31 5.26 -8.13
C GLY A 430 -12.39 4.16 -8.15
N GLY A 431 -13.36 4.18 -7.24
CA GLY A 431 -14.43 3.17 -7.14
C GLY A 431 -15.52 3.24 -8.21
N HIS A 432 -15.46 4.20 -9.14
CA HIS A 432 -16.51 4.44 -10.15
C HIS A 432 -16.28 3.80 -11.53
N THR A 433 -15.20 3.05 -11.76
CA THR A 433 -14.89 2.53 -13.11
C THR A 433 -14.84 0.99 -13.15
N SER A 434 -16.00 0.38 -13.41
CA SER A 434 -16.17 -0.84 -14.24
C SER A 434 -17.64 -1.29 -14.19
N GLN A 435 -18.56 -0.41 -14.58
CA GLN A 435 -19.82 -0.84 -15.18
C GLN A 435 -19.79 -0.41 -16.64
N GLY A 436 -19.55 -1.37 -17.52
CA GLY A 436 -19.84 -1.21 -18.94
C GLY A 436 -21.32 -0.94 -19.11
N GLY A 437 -21.64 0.24 -19.61
CA GLY A 437 -22.94 0.62 -20.12
C GLY A 437 -22.72 1.33 -21.45
N HIS A 438 -22.77 0.58 -22.54
CA HIS A 438 -22.96 1.15 -23.87
C HIS A 438 -24.28 1.94 -23.87
N THR A 439 -24.18 3.25 -23.96
CA THR A 439 -25.22 4.09 -24.57
C THR A 439 -24.53 5.28 -25.20
N SER A 440 -24.32 5.22 -26.52
CA SER A 440 -24.25 6.43 -27.33
C SER A 440 -25.57 7.19 -27.18
N PRO A 441 -25.52 8.52 -27.22
CA PRO A 441 -26.42 9.20 -28.14
C PRO A 441 -25.70 10.33 -28.89
N LEU A 442 -25.87 10.29 -30.22
CA LEU A 442 -25.75 11.38 -31.21
C LEU A 442 -24.52 12.30 -31.15
#